data_AF-A0A933CNB0-F1
#
_entry.id   AF-A0A933CNB0-F1
#
_cell.length_a   1.000
_cell.length_b   1.000
_cell.length_c   1.000
_cell.angle_alpha   90.00
_cell.angle_beta   90.00
_cell.angle_gamma   90.00
#
_symmetry.space_group_name_H-M   'P 1'
#
loop_
_entity.id
_entity.type
_entity.pdbx_description
1 polymer ?
#
loop_
_entity_poly.entity_id
_entity_poly.type
_entity_poly.pdbx_seq_one_letter_code
_entity_poly.pdbx_strand_id
1 'polypeptide(L)' 'MGDVLPTVRAAAIQAAPVFLDREATREKSLRLICEAAAGGAKLVGFPEGFIPGHPLRICRR' A
#
# COMPACT_ATOMS: atom_id res chain seq x y z
N MET A 1 -12.38 31.20 11.02
CA MET A 1 -13.06 30.01 11.58
C MET A 1 -12.23 28.82 11.14
N GLY A 2 -11.36 28.28 12.00
CA GLY A 2 -10.50 27.16 11.63
C GLY A 2 -11.23 25.86 11.93
N ASP A 3 -11.46 25.03 10.92
CA ASP A 3 -12.06 23.70 11.10
C ASP A 3 -11.14 22.83 11.95
N VAL A 4 -11.68 22.31 13.06
CA VAL A 4 -11.00 21.35 13.91
C VAL A 4 -11.14 19.98 13.24
N LEU A 5 -10.13 19.60 12.48
CA LEU A 5 -10.10 18.29 11.81
C LEU A 5 -9.80 17.19 12.84
N PRO A 6 -10.49 16.05 12.79
CA PRO A 6 -10.23 14.93 13.68
C PRO A 6 -8.81 14.39 13.46
N THR A 7 -8.10 14.06 14.55
CA THR A 7 -6.78 13.44 14.49
C THR A 7 -6.91 12.02 13.92
N VAL A 8 -6.35 11.79 12.74
CA VAL A 8 -6.33 10.50 12.07
C VAL A 8 -4.93 9.89 12.12
N ARG A 9 -4.86 8.61 12.50
CA ARG A 9 -3.61 7.85 12.46
C ARG A 9 -3.48 7.25 11.06
N ALA A 10 -2.47 7.67 10.31
CA ALA A 10 -2.18 7.16 8.97
C ALA A 10 -0.93 6.27 8.99
N ALA A 11 -0.88 5.27 8.11
CA ALA A 11 0.27 4.41 7.90
C ALA A 11 0.68 4.45 6.42
N ALA A 12 1.97 4.58 6.16
CA ALA A 12 2.55 4.43 4.83
C ALA A 12 3.24 3.07 4.74
N ILE A 13 2.82 2.22 3.81
CA ILE A 13 3.40 0.90 3.60
C ILE A 13 4.51 1.03 2.56
N GLN A 14 5.75 0.74 2.96
CA GLN A 14 6.88 0.63 2.04
C GLN A 14 7.21 -0.86 1.83
N ALA A 15 6.54 -1.47 0.85
CA ALA A 15 6.76 -2.86 0.49
C ALA A 15 6.94 -3.01 -1.03
N ALA A 16 7.75 -3.98 -1.44
CA ALA A 16 7.86 -4.38 -2.85
C ALA A 16 6.76 -5.39 -3.21
N PRO A 17 6.19 -5.32 -4.44
CA PRO A 17 5.26 -6.33 -4.95
C PRO A 17 5.94 -7.68 -5.13
N VAL A 18 5.15 -8.74 -5.25
CA VAL A 18 5.64 -10.05 -5.70
C VAL A 18 5.83 -9.98 -7.22
N PHE A 19 7.00 -10.38 -7.70
CA PHE A 19 7.38 -10.22 -9.10
C PHE A 19 6.43 -10.98 -10.04
N LEU A 20 5.75 -10.24 -10.92
CA LEU A 20 4.81 -10.76 -11.93
C LEU A 20 3.64 -11.62 -11.40
N ASP A 21 3.37 -11.59 -10.09
CA ASP A 21 2.27 -12.35 -9.49
C ASP A 21 1.26 -11.42 -8.82
N ARG A 22 0.10 -11.28 -9.45
CA ARG A 22 -0.99 -10.43 -8.98
C ARG A 22 -1.66 -11.00 -7.74
N GLU A 23 -1.91 -12.30 -7.70
CA GLU A 23 -2.63 -12.91 -6.58
C GLU A 23 -1.75 -12.95 -5.34
N ALA A 24 -0.46 -13.31 -5.48
CA ALA A 24 0.48 -13.27 -4.38
C ALA A 24 0.71 -11.85 -3.86
N THR A 25 0.75 -10.85 -4.77
CA THR A 25 0.85 -9.45 -4.34
C THR A 25 -0.42 -8.98 -3.64
N ARG A 26 -1.61 -9.37 -4.11
CA ARG A 26 -2.88 -9.06 -3.46
C ARG A 26 -2.94 -9.64 -2.04
N GLU A 27 -2.55 -10.89 -1.87
CA GLU A 27 -2.52 -11.51 -0.54
C GLU A 27 -1.55 -10.78 0.40
N LYS A 28 -0.37 -10.38 -0.11
CA LYS A 28 0.58 -9.56 0.63
C LYS A 28 -0.01 -8.20 1.01
N SER A 29 -0.73 -7.53 0.11
CA SER A 29 -1.42 -6.27 0.41
C SER A 29 -2.39 -6.43 1.58
N LEU A 30 -3.20 -7.49 1.55
CA LEU A 30 -4.19 -7.76 2.61
C LEU A 30 -3.52 -7.97 3.97
N ARG A 31 -2.42 -8.73 4.02
CA ARG A 31 -1.64 -8.94 5.25
C ARG A 31 -1.10 -7.62 5.81
N LEU A 32 -0.53 -6.76 4.96
CA LEU A 32 0.02 -5.47 5.36
C LEU A 32 -1.07 -4.48 5.83
N ILE A 33 -2.27 -4.53 5.24
CA ILE A 33 -3.42 -3.74 5.71
C ILE A 33 -3.85 -4.19 7.11
N CYS A 34 -3.92 -5.50 7.34
CA CYS A 34 -4.28 -6.03 8.66
C CYS A 34 -3.25 -5.62 9.73
N GLU A 35 -1.96 -5.63 9.41
CA GLU A 35 -0.90 -5.16 10.31
C GLU A 35 -1.01 -3.67 10.62
N ALA A 36 -1.26 -2.83 9.60
CA ALA A 36 -1.48 -1.40 9.78
C ALA A 36 -2.75 -1.11 10.62
N ALA A 37 -3.81 -1.89 10.40
CA ALA A 37 -5.04 -1.80 11.18
C ALA A 37 -4.81 -2.22 12.65
N ALA A 38 -3.99 -3.25 12.91
CA ALA A 38 -3.59 -3.63 14.27
C ALA A 38 -2.80 -2.53 14.97
N GLY A 39 -2.03 -1.73 14.23
CA GLY A 39 -1.38 -0.51 14.72
C GLY A 39 -2.32 0.68 14.97
N GLY A 40 -3.62 0.53 14.70
CA GLY A 40 -4.64 1.56 14.88
C GLY A 40 -4.67 2.61 13.77
N ALA A 41 -4.08 2.33 12.60
CA ALA A 41 -4.18 3.21 11.45
C ALA A 41 -5.59 3.17 10.86
N LYS A 42 -6.18 4.34 10.60
CA LYS A 42 -7.46 4.51 9.89
C LYS A 42 -7.29 4.83 8.41
N LEU A 43 -6.07 5.17 8.00
CA LEU A 43 -5.71 5.44 6.62
C LEU A 43 -4.40 4.71 6.30
N VAL A 44 -4.35 4.02 5.17
CA VAL A 44 -3.19 3.25 4.74
C VAL A 44 -2.85 3.63 3.30
N GLY A 45 -1.60 4.04 3.06
CA GLY A 45 -1.09 4.39 1.74
C GLY A 45 -0.14 3.32 1.19
N PHE A 46 -0.28 3.00 -0.10
CA PHE A 46 0.60 2.09 -0.83
C PHE A 46 1.46 2.85 -1.84
N PRO A 47 2.62 2.30 -2.24
CA PRO A 47 3.44 2.89 -3.27
C PRO A 47 2.74 2.77 -4.64
N GLU A 48 3.05 3.71 -5.54
CA GLU A 48 2.51 3.72 -6.90
C GLU A 48 2.88 2.41 -7.63
N GLY A 49 1.89 1.80 -8.30
CA GLY A 49 2.11 0.57 -9.05
C GLY A 49 2.33 -0.69 -8.20
N PHE A 50 1.92 -0.68 -6.92
CA PHE A 50 2.08 -1.85 -6.04
C PHE A 50 1.36 -3.11 -6.52
N ILE A 51 0.24 -3.01 -7.24
CA ILE A 51 -0.40 -4.20 -7.82
C ILE A 51 0.21 -4.44 -9.21
N PRO A 52 0.86 -5.60 -9.47
CA PRO A 52 1.41 -5.90 -10.77
C PRO A 52 0.28 -6.03 -11.79
N GLY A 53 0.34 -5.15 -12.79
CA GLY A 53 -0.75 -4.89 -13.73
C GLY A 53 -0.45 -3.69 -14.64
N HIS A 54 0.39 -2.76 -14.18
CA HIS A 54 1.03 -1.77 -15.04
C HIS A 54 2.15 -2.46 -15.85
N PRO A 55 2.28 -2.22 -17.17
CA PRO A 55 3.45 -2.66 -17.90
C PRO A 55 4.67 -1.99 -17.29
N LEU A 56 5.42 -2.71 -16.46
CA LEU A 56 6.79 -2.36 -16.16
C LEU A 56 7.53 -2.42 -17.50
N ARG A 57 7.70 -1.25 -18.13
CA ARG A 57 8.64 -1.10 -19.23
C ARG A 57 9.99 -1.43 -18.63
N ILE A 58 10.40 -2.69 -18.78
CA ILE A 58 11.73 -3.13 -18.41
C ILE A 58 12.67 -2.18 -19.14
N CYS A 59 13.39 -1.34 -18.39
CA CYS A 59 14.50 -0.57 -18.94
C CYS A 59 15.57 -1.59 -19.32
N ARG A 60 15.39 -2.23 -20.48
CA ARG A 60 16.46 -2.91 -21.18
C ARG A 60 17.47 -1.82 -21.52
N ARG A 61 18.63 -1.96 -20.91
CA ARG A 61 19.85 -1.19 -21.19
C ARG A 61 20.23 -1.28 -22.66
#